data_AF-A0A841TH66-F1
#
_entry.id   AF-A0A841TH66-F1
#
_cell.length_a   1.000
_cell.length_b   1.000
_cell.length_c   1.000
_cell.angle_alpha   90.00
_cell.angle_beta   90.00
_cell.angle_gamma   90.00
#
_symmetry.space_group_name_H-M   'P 1'
#
loop_
_entity.id
_entity.type
_entity.pdbx_description
1 polymer ?
#
loop_
_entity_poly.entity_id
_entity_poly.type
_entity_poly.pdbx_seq_one_letter_code
_entity_poly.pdbx_strand_id
1 'polypeptide(L)'
;MLLTKRRKQFLRQLVDLYRATKLPIHYETLASALGVSKWTAYDMLKAIERMGLLIRSYGPNRGEGGRSQVLFTPTAQAEELCKAEADEPAGNPEEWQATKAAVLKLLGGVRAGGIGEALQRMNADLKRMKRSRDFCAYSIVILLAHLQHAGGRTEEFVRQMVQKAPSGEMRMTMFAGAVLGAVCQTMAEAGAELAELAGHYLKSVAGLTDHEKELMSDLLLEALV
;
A
#
# COMPACT_ATOMS: atom_id res chain seq x y z
N MET A 1 4.07 9.91 25.10
CA MET A 1 4.46 10.87 24.05
C MET A 1 4.19 10.22 22.70
N LEU A 2 3.47 10.89 21.79
CA LEU A 2 3.02 10.31 20.52
C LEU A 2 4.06 10.54 19.41
N LEU A 3 4.46 9.47 18.70
CA LEU A 3 5.13 9.59 17.41
C LEU A 3 4.20 10.33 16.43
N THR A 4 4.69 11.41 15.81
CA THR A 4 3.95 12.08 14.74
C THR A 4 3.87 11.18 13.51
N LYS A 5 2.81 11.32 12.68
CA LYS A 5 2.63 10.51 11.45
C LYS A 5 3.90 10.45 10.59
N ARG A 6 4.57 11.59 10.43
CA ARG A 6 5.82 11.67 9.66
C ARG A 6 6.96 10.88 10.32
N ARG A 7 7.15 10.97 11.64
CA ARG A 7 8.19 10.19 12.33
C ARG A 7 7.91 8.68 12.28
N LYS A 8 6.63 8.27 12.35
CA LYS A 8 6.24 6.86 12.13
C LYS A 8 6.64 6.37 10.74
N GLN A 9 6.38 7.17 9.70
CA GLN A 9 6.76 6.84 8.32
C GLN A 9 8.27 6.60 8.18
N PHE A 10 9.10 7.47 8.79
CA PHE A 10 10.56 7.29 8.78
C PHE A 10 11.01 6.04 9.54
N LEU A 11 10.39 5.77 10.70
CA LEU A 11 10.69 4.60 11.51
C LEU A 11 10.35 3.29 10.77
N ARG A 12 9.17 3.20 10.16
CA ARG A 12 8.73 2.02 9.39
C ARG A 12 9.68 1.74 8.24
N GLN A 13 9.92 2.74 7.39
CA GLN A 13 10.82 2.59 6.25
C GLN A 13 12.23 2.15 6.65
N LEU A 14 12.75 2.65 7.78
CA LEU A 14 14.06 2.21 8.28
C LEU A 14 14.02 0.75 8.76
N VAL A 15 12.98 0.35 9.50
CA VAL A 15 12.79 -1.02 9.97
C VAL A 15 12.66 -1.99 8.78
N ASP A 16 11.94 -1.60 7.73
CA ASP A 16 11.76 -2.42 6.52
C ASP A 16 13.09 -2.63 5.78
N LEU A 17 13.86 -1.56 5.59
CA LEU A 17 15.20 -1.64 5.00
C LEU A 17 16.15 -2.48 5.85
N TYR A 18 16.08 -2.36 7.17
CA TYR A 18 16.87 -3.17 8.10
C TYR A 18 16.45 -4.64 8.07
N ARG A 19 15.16 -4.96 7.97
CA ARG A 19 14.68 -6.35 7.85
C ARG A 19 15.15 -7.00 6.56
N ALA A 20 15.12 -6.26 5.45
CA ALA A 20 15.52 -6.76 4.13
C ALA A 20 17.03 -7.03 4.04
N THR A 21 17.86 -6.18 4.66
CA THR A 21 19.32 -6.24 4.49
C THR A 21 20.06 -6.82 5.70
N LYS A 22 19.45 -6.76 6.89
CA LYS A 22 20.07 -7.03 8.20
C LYS A 22 21.33 -6.20 8.47
N LEU A 23 21.47 -5.05 7.82
CA LEU A 23 22.62 -4.15 7.93
C LEU A 23 22.20 -2.77 8.46
N PRO A 24 23.07 -2.08 9.22
CA PRO A 24 22.83 -0.70 9.65
C PRO A 24 22.59 0.24 8.45
N ILE A 25 21.60 1.12 8.56
CA ILE A 25 21.12 1.94 7.44
C ILE A 25 21.71 3.35 7.50
N HIS A 26 22.25 3.82 6.37
CA HIS A 26 22.70 5.20 6.23
C HIS A 26 21.51 6.14 6.01
N TYR A 27 21.55 7.35 6.60
CA TYR A 27 20.45 8.30 6.49
C TYR A 27 20.17 8.74 5.05
N GLU A 28 21.18 8.72 4.17
CA GLU A 28 20.98 9.02 2.74
C GLU A 28 20.17 7.95 2.02
N THR A 29 20.35 6.68 2.36
CA THR A 29 19.54 5.58 1.82
C THR A 29 18.07 5.79 2.15
N LEU A 30 17.78 6.22 3.38
CA LEU A 30 16.43 6.54 3.82
C LEU A 30 15.88 7.81 3.14
N ALA A 31 16.73 8.82 2.95
CA ALA A 31 16.37 10.05 2.26
C ALA A 31 15.93 9.78 0.81
N SER A 32 16.70 8.96 0.09
CA SER A 32 16.38 8.50 -1.26
C SER A 32 15.08 7.70 -1.31
N ALA A 33 14.89 6.75 -0.37
CA ALA A 33 13.68 5.93 -0.32
C ALA A 33 12.40 6.76 -0.07
N LEU A 34 12.48 7.83 0.74
CA LEU A 34 11.34 8.67 1.09
C LEU A 34 11.19 9.94 0.24
N GLY A 35 12.08 10.17 -0.73
CA GLY A 35 12.06 11.35 -1.59
C GLY A 35 12.26 12.66 -0.82
N VAL A 36 13.11 12.67 0.21
CA VAL A 36 13.40 13.84 1.05
C VAL A 36 14.86 14.26 0.97
N SER A 37 15.17 15.46 1.44
CA SER A 37 16.55 15.90 1.57
C SER A 37 17.31 15.08 2.64
N LYS A 38 18.63 14.97 2.45
CA LYS A 38 19.55 14.33 3.39
C LYS A 38 19.46 14.92 4.81
N TRP A 39 19.32 16.24 4.89
CA TRP A 39 19.17 16.98 6.15
C TRP A 39 17.87 16.61 6.88
N THR A 40 16.74 16.56 6.15
CA THR A 40 15.45 16.15 6.73
C THR A 40 15.50 14.73 7.27
N ALA A 41 16.13 13.81 6.54
CA ALA A 41 16.28 12.44 7.01
C ALA A 41 17.16 12.35 8.26
N TYR A 42 18.29 13.06 8.28
CA TYR A 42 19.16 13.11 9.44
C TYR A 42 18.45 13.65 10.69
N ASP A 43 17.73 14.78 10.57
CA ASP A 43 17.01 15.38 11.68
C ASP A 43 15.89 14.48 12.20
N MET A 44 15.15 13.80 11.31
CA MET A 44 14.11 12.86 11.73
C MET A 44 14.69 11.64 12.44
N LEU A 45 15.79 11.06 11.93
CA LEU A 45 16.44 9.93 12.58
C LEU A 45 17.01 10.30 13.93
N LYS A 46 17.60 11.50 14.06
CA LYS A 46 18.06 12.02 15.36
C LYS A 46 16.91 12.23 16.35
N ALA A 47 15.75 12.70 15.85
CA ALA A 47 14.57 12.87 16.71
C ALA A 47 14.02 11.52 17.19
N ILE A 48 14.01 10.50 16.33
CA ILE A 48 13.53 9.15 16.66
C ILE A 48 14.54 8.41 17.56
N GLU A 49 15.84 8.58 17.35
CA GLU A 49 16.92 8.10 18.22
C GLU A 49 16.76 8.62 19.65
N ARG A 50 16.48 9.93 19.82
CA ARG A 50 16.20 10.53 21.14
C ARG A 50 15.00 9.91 21.85
N MET A 51 14.12 9.22 21.12
CA MET A 51 12.99 8.50 21.69
C MET A 51 13.34 7.04 22.09
N GLY A 52 14.59 6.62 21.94
CA GLY A 52 15.05 5.26 22.27
C GLY A 52 14.72 4.20 21.22
N LEU A 53 14.27 4.61 20.04
CA LEU A 53 13.80 3.71 18.99
C LEU A 53 14.89 3.34 17.98
N LEU A 54 15.99 4.08 17.95
CA LEU A 54 17.12 3.82 17.06
C LEU A 54 18.43 3.89 17.83
N ILE A 55 19.40 3.09 17.40
CA ILE A 55 20.78 3.13 17.85
C ILE A 55 21.63 3.71 16.72
N ARG A 56 22.38 4.75 17.03
CA ARG A 56 23.38 5.32 16.13
C ARG A 56 24.70 4.57 16.27
N SER A 57 25.31 4.25 15.14
CA SER A 57 26.64 3.65 15.04
C SER A 57 27.48 4.39 14.00
N TYR A 58 28.80 4.20 14.07
CA TYR A 58 29.76 4.83 13.17
C TYR A 58 30.47 3.74 12.37
N GLY A 59 30.35 3.78 11.05
CA GLY A 59 30.97 2.82 10.14
C GLY A 59 32.16 3.40 9.38
N PRO A 60 33.13 2.57 8.96
CA PRO A 60 34.20 2.99 8.07
C PRO A 60 33.65 3.40 6.70
N ASN A 61 34.10 4.55 6.19
CA ASN A 61 33.71 5.05 4.87
C ASN A 61 34.42 4.22 3.78
N ARG A 62 33.67 3.74 2.77
CA ARG A 62 34.24 3.01 1.62
C ARG A 62 34.89 3.91 0.58
N GLY A 63 34.77 5.24 0.70
CA GLY A 63 35.45 6.23 -0.15
C GLY A 63 36.58 6.95 0.59
N GLU A 64 37.71 7.13 -0.09
CA GLU A 64 38.94 7.77 0.39
C GLU A 64 38.66 9.06 1.18
N GLY A 65 38.88 9.02 2.49
CA GLY A 65 38.64 10.14 3.40
C GLY A 65 38.08 9.65 4.74
N GLY A 66 38.94 9.58 5.76
CA GLY A 66 38.72 8.94 7.07
C GLY A 66 37.68 9.57 8.01
N ARG A 67 36.54 10.04 7.50
CA ARG A 67 35.39 10.44 8.32
C ARG A 67 34.42 9.27 8.43
N SER A 68 34.15 8.84 9.65
CA SER A 68 33.17 7.78 9.92
C SER A 68 31.79 8.17 9.41
N GLN A 69 31.10 7.24 8.76
CA GLN A 69 29.71 7.41 8.31
C GLN A 69 28.74 7.18 9.46
N VAL A 70 27.62 7.92 9.50
CA VAL A 70 26.59 7.77 10.53
C VAL A 70 25.54 6.77 10.06
N LEU A 71 25.40 5.69 10.81
CA LEU A 71 24.48 4.59 10.53
C LEU A 71 23.46 4.45 11.66
N PHE A 72 22.25 3.99 11.32
CA PHE A 72 21.16 3.79 12.27
C PHE A 72 20.66 2.35 12.21
N THR A 73 20.41 1.76 13.37
CA THR A 73 19.84 0.42 13.55
C THR A 73 18.59 0.53 14.43
N PRO A 74 17.48 -0.13 14.08
CA PRO A 74 16.30 -0.12 14.95
C PRO A 74 16.57 -0.88 16.26
N THR A 75 16.01 -0.40 17.36
CA THR A 75 15.99 -1.16 18.62
C THR A 75 14.95 -2.27 18.57
N ALA A 76 15.04 -3.25 19.48
CA ALA A 76 13.98 -4.24 19.65
C ALA A 76 12.61 -3.57 19.89
N GLN A 77 12.58 -2.49 20.69
CA GLN A 77 11.38 -1.71 20.93
C GLN A 77 10.83 -1.06 19.65
N ALA A 78 11.67 -0.60 18.72
CA ALA A 78 11.22 -0.09 17.44
C ALA A 78 10.66 -1.18 16.54
N GLU A 79 11.31 -2.35 16.50
CA GLU A 79 10.79 -3.48 15.75
C GLU A 79 9.46 -3.98 16.32
N GLU A 80 9.33 -4.03 17.65
CA GLU A 80 8.09 -4.35 18.36
C GLU A 80 7.02 -3.30 18.13
N LEU A 81 7.34 -2.01 18.15
CA LEU A 81 6.36 -0.95 17.89
C LEU A 81 5.88 -1.00 16.44
N CYS A 82 6.76 -1.27 15.47
CA CYS A 82 6.36 -1.48 14.09
C CYS A 82 5.60 -2.80 13.88
N LYS A 83 5.87 -3.85 14.67
CA LYS A 83 5.05 -5.08 14.69
C LYS A 83 3.70 -4.82 15.32
N ALA A 84 3.64 -4.25 16.52
CA ALA A 84 2.41 -3.91 17.25
C ALA A 84 1.54 -2.86 16.56
N GLU A 85 2.10 -2.02 15.67
CA GLU A 85 1.32 -1.14 14.77
C GLU A 85 0.94 -1.81 13.45
N ALA A 86 1.66 -2.86 13.01
CA ALA A 86 1.21 -3.74 11.94
C ALA A 86 0.11 -4.70 12.44
N ASP A 87 0.17 -5.06 13.72
CA ASP A 87 -0.77 -5.82 14.52
C ASP A 87 -1.78 -4.91 15.26
N GLU A 88 -1.70 -3.58 15.10
CA GLU A 88 -2.82 -2.70 15.47
C GLU A 88 -3.95 -3.20 14.58
N PRO A 89 -5.06 -3.69 15.16
CA PRO A 89 -5.95 -4.58 14.45
C PRO A 89 -6.37 -3.92 13.15
N ALA A 90 -6.01 -4.58 12.04
CA ALA A 90 -6.54 -4.34 10.71
C ALA A 90 -8.06 -4.50 10.81
N GLY A 91 -8.76 -3.51 11.37
CA GLY A 91 -10.09 -3.70 11.97
C GLY A 91 -10.14 -4.85 12.98
N ASN A 92 -11.23 -4.93 13.74
CA ASN A 92 -11.62 -6.23 14.28
C ASN A 92 -11.66 -7.24 13.11
N PRO A 93 -11.16 -8.49 13.20
CA PRO A 93 -11.34 -9.50 12.17
C PRO A 93 -12.79 -9.59 11.67
N GLU A 94 -13.77 -9.38 12.55
CA GLU A 94 -15.19 -9.28 12.19
C GLU A 94 -15.51 -8.06 11.32
N GLU A 95 -14.89 -6.90 11.56
CA GLU A 95 -15.02 -5.71 10.71
C GLU A 95 -14.44 -5.97 9.32
N TRP A 96 -13.29 -6.67 9.22
CA TRP A 96 -12.74 -7.05 7.92
C TRP A 96 -13.65 -8.03 7.18
N GLN A 97 -14.14 -9.07 7.88
CA GLN A 97 -15.06 -10.04 7.27
C GLN A 97 -16.36 -9.37 6.83
N ALA A 98 -16.89 -8.41 7.59
CA ALA A 98 -18.06 -7.62 7.21
C ALA A 98 -17.78 -6.77 5.94
N THR A 99 -16.62 -6.09 5.89
CA THR A 99 -16.22 -5.32 4.70
C THR A 99 -16.04 -6.23 3.48
N LYS A 100 -15.34 -7.37 3.64
CA LYS A 100 -15.14 -8.36 2.58
C LYS A 100 -16.47 -8.89 2.05
N ALA A 101 -17.39 -9.28 2.94
CA ALA A 101 -18.72 -9.75 2.56
C ALA A 101 -19.53 -8.66 1.84
N ALA A 102 -19.46 -7.41 2.29
CA ALA A 102 -20.13 -6.29 1.63
C ALA A 102 -19.57 -6.06 0.21
N VAL A 103 -18.25 -6.05 0.07
CA VAL A 103 -17.52 -5.88 -1.20
C VAL A 103 -17.85 -6.99 -2.20
N LEU A 104 -17.83 -8.25 -1.77
CA LEU A 104 -18.18 -9.39 -2.63
C LEU A 104 -19.67 -9.36 -3.04
N LYS A 105 -20.56 -8.95 -2.14
CA LYS A 105 -21.99 -8.74 -2.45
C LYS A 105 -22.18 -7.63 -3.48
N LEU A 106 -21.42 -6.53 -3.39
CA LEU A 106 -21.44 -5.45 -4.38
C LEU A 106 -20.97 -5.94 -5.75
N LEU A 107 -19.88 -6.71 -5.80
CA LEU A 107 -19.38 -7.35 -7.03
C LEU A 107 -20.44 -8.26 -7.67
N GLY A 108 -21.12 -9.09 -6.88
CA GLY A 108 -22.25 -9.90 -7.37
C GLY A 108 -23.38 -9.05 -7.94
N GLY A 109 -23.67 -7.90 -7.31
CA GLY A 109 -24.65 -6.92 -7.80
C GLY A 109 -24.23 -6.25 -9.10
N VAL A 110 -22.96 -5.89 -9.27
CA VAL A 110 -22.41 -5.33 -10.53
C VAL A 110 -22.61 -6.29 -11.69
N ARG A 111 -22.28 -7.58 -11.48
CA ARG A 111 -22.47 -8.64 -12.49
C ARG A 111 -23.94 -8.75 -12.92
N ALA A 112 -24.89 -8.36 -12.08
CA ALA A 112 -26.33 -8.46 -12.33
C ALA A 112 -27.00 -7.14 -12.78
N GLY A 113 -26.46 -5.97 -12.41
CA GLY A 113 -27.16 -4.67 -12.51
C GLY A 113 -26.33 -3.48 -13.03
N GLY A 114 -25.06 -3.71 -13.44
CA GLY A 114 -24.22 -2.68 -14.06
C GLY A 114 -23.46 -1.77 -13.07
N ILE A 115 -22.50 -1.01 -13.61
CA ILE A 115 -21.51 -0.21 -12.85
C ILE A 115 -22.15 0.92 -12.01
N GLY A 116 -23.27 1.50 -12.50
CA GLY A 116 -23.89 2.69 -11.89
C GLY A 116 -24.40 2.49 -10.47
N GLU A 117 -24.99 1.33 -10.16
CA GLU A 117 -25.47 1.03 -8.79
C GLU A 117 -24.32 0.83 -7.80
N ALA A 118 -23.22 0.24 -8.25
CA ALA A 118 -22.03 0.06 -7.42
C ALA A 118 -21.32 1.38 -7.12
N LEU A 119 -21.26 2.29 -8.09
CA LEU A 119 -20.75 3.64 -7.88
C LEU A 119 -21.62 4.40 -6.86
N GLN A 120 -22.95 4.31 -6.95
CA GLN A 120 -23.85 4.97 -5.99
C GLN A 120 -23.70 4.41 -4.57
N ARG A 121 -23.64 3.09 -4.41
CA ARG A 121 -23.42 2.46 -3.10
C ARG A 121 -22.06 2.79 -2.51
N MET A 122 -21.00 2.76 -3.32
CA MET A 122 -19.68 3.17 -2.85
C MET A 122 -19.66 4.64 -2.43
N ASN A 123 -20.32 5.53 -3.17
CA ASN A 123 -20.34 6.95 -2.83
C ASN A 123 -21.08 7.23 -1.50
N ALA A 124 -22.11 6.42 -1.19
CA ALA A 124 -22.77 6.45 0.11
C ALA A 124 -21.84 5.95 1.24
N ASP A 125 -21.03 4.93 0.97
CA ASP A 125 -20.08 4.34 1.94
C ASP A 125 -18.77 5.14 2.07
N LEU A 126 -18.39 5.94 1.07
CA LEU A 126 -17.18 6.76 1.01
C LEU A 126 -17.06 7.73 2.20
N LYS A 127 -18.20 8.28 2.67
CA LYS A 127 -18.25 9.15 3.85
C LYS A 127 -17.99 8.40 5.17
N ARG A 128 -18.10 7.06 5.17
CA ARG A 128 -17.76 6.19 6.31
C ARG A 128 -16.34 5.61 6.23
N MET A 129 -15.70 5.62 5.06
CA MET A 129 -14.36 5.05 4.85
C MET A 129 -13.28 5.90 5.52
N LYS A 130 -12.95 5.58 6.77
CA LYS A 130 -11.87 6.23 7.53
C LYS A 130 -10.52 5.51 7.39
N ARG A 131 -10.48 4.31 6.80
CA ARG A 131 -9.28 3.46 6.71
C ARG A 131 -8.88 3.22 5.25
N SER A 132 -7.57 3.31 4.95
CA SER A 132 -7.00 3.11 3.61
C SER A 132 -7.28 1.72 3.04
N ARG A 133 -7.34 0.69 3.88
CA ARG A 133 -7.70 -0.69 3.49
C ARG A 133 -9.11 -0.78 2.90
N ASP A 134 -10.09 -0.16 3.56
CA ASP A 134 -11.49 -0.23 3.11
C ASP A 134 -11.59 0.45 1.74
N PHE A 135 -10.98 1.62 1.58
CA PHE A 135 -10.90 2.30 0.28
C PHE A 135 -10.29 1.39 -0.82
N CYS A 136 -9.22 0.65 -0.51
CA CYS A 136 -8.64 -0.30 -1.46
C CYS A 136 -9.62 -1.42 -1.85
N ALA A 137 -10.32 -2.01 -0.88
CA ALA A 137 -11.29 -3.08 -1.12
C ALA A 137 -12.45 -2.63 -2.03
N TYR A 138 -12.97 -1.42 -1.83
CA TYR A 138 -14.02 -0.86 -2.69
C TYR A 138 -13.49 -0.44 -4.07
N SER A 139 -12.26 0.05 -4.14
CA SER A 139 -11.62 0.39 -5.43
C SER A 139 -11.45 -0.84 -6.32
N ILE A 140 -11.15 -2.01 -5.73
CA ILE A 140 -11.09 -3.29 -6.44
C ILE A 140 -12.43 -3.59 -7.13
N VAL A 141 -13.57 -3.37 -6.46
CA VAL A 141 -14.91 -3.58 -7.05
C VAL A 141 -15.10 -2.77 -8.32
N ILE A 142 -14.75 -1.48 -8.29
CA ILE A 142 -14.94 -0.60 -9.45
C ILE A 142 -14.02 -0.98 -10.59
N LEU A 143 -12.75 -1.20 -10.30
CA LEU A 143 -11.78 -1.60 -11.32
C LEU A 143 -12.20 -2.93 -11.96
N LEU A 144 -12.71 -3.89 -11.17
CA LEU A 144 -13.25 -5.14 -11.69
C LEU A 144 -14.52 -4.92 -12.51
N ALA A 145 -15.39 -4.02 -12.10
CA ALA A 145 -16.61 -3.67 -12.83
C ALA A 145 -16.29 -3.13 -14.23
N HIS A 146 -15.29 -2.25 -14.32
CA HIS A 146 -14.78 -1.76 -15.60
C HIS A 146 -14.10 -2.84 -16.43
N LEU A 147 -13.35 -3.75 -15.80
CA LEU A 147 -12.72 -4.86 -16.49
C LEU A 147 -13.76 -5.83 -17.09
N GLN A 148 -14.80 -6.16 -16.33
CA GLN A 148 -15.92 -6.99 -16.80
C GLN A 148 -16.69 -6.32 -17.94
N HIS A 149 -16.84 -4.99 -17.88
CA HIS A 149 -17.45 -4.23 -18.98
C HIS A 149 -16.60 -4.26 -20.25
N ALA A 150 -15.27 -4.21 -20.14
CA ALA A 150 -14.37 -4.41 -21.28
C ALA A 150 -14.47 -5.85 -21.83
N GLY A 151 -14.58 -6.84 -20.95
CA GLY A 151 -14.93 -8.22 -21.25
C GLY A 151 -13.98 -8.97 -22.20
N GLY A 152 -14.40 -10.16 -22.60
CA GLY A 152 -13.76 -10.98 -23.64
C GLY A 152 -12.29 -11.32 -23.36
N ARG A 153 -11.46 -11.23 -24.40
CA ARG A 153 -10.02 -11.58 -24.32
C ARG A 153 -9.24 -10.67 -23.37
N THR A 154 -9.66 -9.41 -23.21
CA THR A 154 -8.99 -8.45 -22.35
C THR A 154 -9.15 -8.83 -20.89
N GLU A 155 -10.36 -9.15 -20.44
CA GLU A 155 -10.63 -9.62 -19.08
C GLU A 155 -9.82 -10.89 -18.76
N GLU A 156 -9.84 -11.89 -19.65
CA GLU A 156 -9.14 -13.15 -19.44
C GLU A 156 -7.62 -12.96 -19.35
N PHE A 157 -7.05 -12.11 -20.20
CA PHE A 157 -5.62 -11.79 -20.15
C PHE A 157 -5.23 -11.09 -18.84
N VAL A 158 -6.00 -10.09 -18.40
CA VAL A 158 -5.75 -9.39 -17.14
C VAL A 158 -5.85 -10.37 -15.97
N ARG A 159 -6.85 -11.25 -15.94
CA ARG A 159 -7.01 -12.28 -14.92
C ARG A 159 -5.78 -13.18 -14.82
N GLN A 160 -5.31 -13.73 -15.94
CA GLN A 160 -4.12 -14.59 -15.96
C GLN A 160 -2.85 -13.84 -15.53
N MET A 161 -2.71 -12.58 -15.94
CA MET A 161 -1.56 -11.75 -15.60
C MET A 161 -1.50 -11.48 -14.08
N VAL A 162 -2.64 -11.12 -13.48
CA VAL A 162 -2.77 -10.84 -12.05
C VAL A 162 -2.52 -12.10 -11.21
N GLN A 163 -3.02 -13.26 -11.64
CA GLN A 163 -2.80 -14.54 -10.95
C GLN A 163 -1.32 -14.96 -10.90
N LYS A 164 -0.52 -14.57 -11.89
CA LYS A 164 0.92 -14.89 -11.98
C LYS A 164 1.83 -13.89 -11.28
N ALA A 165 1.28 -12.86 -10.64
CA ALA A 165 2.08 -11.85 -9.98
C ALA A 165 2.89 -12.44 -8.80
N PRO A 166 4.18 -12.09 -8.67
CA PRO A 166 5.10 -12.72 -7.71
C PRO A 166 4.87 -12.30 -6.25
N SER A 167 4.13 -11.21 -6.02
CA SER A 167 3.82 -10.70 -4.69
C SER A 167 2.46 -10.01 -4.65
N GLY A 168 1.89 -9.84 -3.46
CA GLY A 168 0.58 -9.23 -3.30
C GLY A 168 0.52 -7.77 -3.73
N GLU A 169 1.57 -7.00 -3.44
CA GLU A 169 1.70 -5.60 -3.90
C GLU A 169 1.82 -5.49 -5.42
N MET A 170 2.64 -6.36 -6.02
CA MET A 170 2.81 -6.40 -7.48
C MET A 170 1.49 -6.79 -8.16
N ARG A 171 0.75 -7.74 -7.57
CA ARG A 171 -0.58 -8.16 -8.04
C ARG A 171 -1.55 -6.99 -8.13
N MET A 172 -1.66 -6.22 -7.05
CA MET A 172 -2.55 -5.06 -6.98
C MET A 172 -2.14 -3.95 -7.94
N THR A 173 -0.83 -3.71 -8.08
CA THR A 173 -0.29 -2.69 -8.99
C THR A 173 -0.55 -3.07 -10.45
N MET A 174 -0.24 -4.31 -10.81
CA MET A 174 -0.50 -4.86 -12.15
C MET A 174 -1.98 -4.82 -12.50
N PHE A 175 -2.85 -5.20 -11.56
CA PHE A 175 -4.30 -5.14 -11.74
C PHE A 175 -4.77 -3.72 -12.07
N ALA A 176 -4.43 -2.72 -11.26
CA ALA A 176 -4.85 -1.35 -11.50
C ALA A 176 -4.34 -0.81 -12.84
N GLY A 177 -3.05 -1.04 -13.16
CA GLY A 177 -2.46 -0.61 -14.43
C GLY A 177 -3.10 -1.30 -15.64
N ALA A 178 -3.38 -2.60 -15.54
CA ALA A 178 -3.99 -3.37 -16.62
C ALA A 178 -5.44 -2.95 -16.89
N VAL A 179 -6.22 -2.67 -15.84
CA VAL A 179 -7.59 -2.16 -15.98
C VAL A 179 -7.59 -0.77 -16.62
N LEU A 180 -6.73 0.14 -16.17
CA LEU A 180 -6.60 1.46 -16.81
C LEU A 180 -6.24 1.34 -18.29
N GLY A 181 -5.27 0.47 -18.62
CA GLY A 181 -4.87 0.21 -20.00
C GLY A 181 -5.98 -0.35 -20.87
N ALA A 182 -6.84 -1.22 -20.30
CA ALA A 182 -8.00 -1.77 -20.98
C ALA A 182 -9.07 -0.70 -21.24
N VAL A 183 -9.34 0.18 -20.27
CA VAL A 183 -10.39 1.21 -20.38
C VAL A 183 -9.96 2.41 -21.24
N CYS A 184 -8.66 2.75 -21.25
CA CYS A 184 -8.12 3.81 -22.09
C CYS A 184 -8.37 3.57 -23.58
N GLN A 185 -8.55 2.30 -24.00
CA GLN A 185 -8.83 1.94 -25.38
C GLN A 185 -10.31 2.05 -25.76
N THR A 186 -11.22 2.16 -24.78
CA THR A 186 -12.66 2.02 -25.00
C THR A 186 -13.49 3.26 -24.62
N MET A 187 -13.07 4.10 -23.66
CA MET A 187 -13.88 5.22 -23.17
C MET A 187 -13.03 6.45 -22.77
N ALA A 188 -12.96 7.47 -23.64
CA ALA A 188 -12.12 8.65 -23.44
C ALA A 188 -12.55 9.55 -22.25
N GLU A 189 -13.86 9.67 -21.97
CA GLU A 189 -14.37 10.53 -20.89
C GLU A 189 -14.34 9.84 -19.51
N ALA A 190 -14.65 8.53 -19.44
CA ALA A 190 -14.56 7.76 -18.19
C ALA A 190 -13.11 7.46 -17.75
N GLY A 191 -12.14 7.63 -18.65
CA GLY A 191 -10.73 7.34 -18.38
C GLY A 191 -10.09 8.27 -17.36
N ALA A 192 -10.50 9.54 -17.29
CA ALA A 192 -9.92 10.52 -16.38
C ALA A 192 -10.28 10.24 -14.91
N GLU A 193 -11.57 10.02 -14.62
CA GLU A 193 -12.04 9.66 -13.28
C GLU A 193 -11.45 8.33 -12.82
N LEU A 194 -11.36 7.34 -13.72
CA LEU A 194 -10.78 6.05 -13.42
C LEU A 194 -9.27 6.15 -13.15
N ALA A 195 -8.55 7.00 -13.89
CA ALA A 195 -7.13 7.28 -13.65
C ALA A 195 -6.90 7.93 -12.29
N GLU A 196 -7.76 8.87 -11.87
CA GLU A 196 -7.67 9.48 -10.53
C GLU A 196 -7.94 8.45 -9.43
N LEU A 197 -9.00 7.63 -9.58
CA LEU A 197 -9.30 6.53 -8.67
C LEU A 197 -8.12 5.56 -8.54
N ALA A 198 -7.53 5.16 -9.66
CA ALA A 198 -6.39 4.25 -9.68
C ALA A 198 -5.14 4.89 -9.06
N GLY A 199 -4.90 6.19 -9.26
CA GLY A 199 -3.83 6.91 -8.59
C GLY A 199 -3.99 6.92 -7.06
N HIS A 200 -5.20 7.19 -6.57
CA HIS A 200 -5.51 7.14 -5.14
C HIS A 200 -5.43 5.71 -4.59
N TYR A 201 -5.85 4.72 -5.36
CA TYR A 201 -5.74 3.31 -5.02
C TYR A 201 -4.28 2.89 -4.84
N LEU A 202 -3.41 3.16 -5.83
CA LEU A 202 -1.98 2.82 -5.77
C LEU A 202 -1.27 3.52 -4.60
N LYS A 203 -1.60 4.80 -4.36
CA LYS A 203 -1.09 5.54 -3.20
C LYS A 203 -1.55 4.93 -1.87
N SER A 204 -2.79 4.45 -1.80
CA SER A 204 -3.33 3.80 -0.61
C SER A 204 -2.69 2.43 -0.38
N VAL A 205 -2.53 1.64 -1.45
CA VAL A 205 -1.80 0.36 -1.47
C VAL A 205 -0.38 0.50 -0.93
N ALA A 206 0.35 1.51 -1.37
CA ALA A 206 1.71 1.78 -0.89
C ALA A 206 1.76 2.12 0.61
N GLY A 207 0.65 2.61 1.17
CA GLY A 207 0.51 2.93 2.59
C GLY A 207 -0.02 1.79 3.47
N LEU A 208 -0.44 0.67 2.88
CA LEU A 208 -0.92 -0.51 3.61
C LEU A 208 0.23 -1.25 4.29
N THR A 209 -0.06 -1.92 5.40
CA THR A 209 0.86 -2.88 6.02
C THR A 209 1.00 -4.14 5.15
N ASP A 210 2.06 -4.93 5.35
CA ASP A 210 2.24 -6.18 4.59
C ASP A 210 1.06 -7.15 4.78
N HIS A 211 0.53 -7.24 6.00
CA HIS A 211 -0.66 -8.04 6.28
C HIS A 211 -1.90 -7.51 5.54
N GLU A 212 -2.13 -6.20 5.53
CA GLU A 212 -3.24 -5.60 4.78
C GLU A 212 -3.09 -5.81 3.27
N LYS A 213 -1.86 -5.75 2.74
CA LYS A 213 -1.58 -6.06 1.33
C LYS A 213 -1.91 -7.50 1.01
N GLU A 214 -1.58 -8.46 1.88
CA GLU A 214 -1.97 -9.87 1.71
C GLU A 214 -3.49 -10.03 1.70
N LEU A 215 -4.20 -9.46 2.67
CA LEU A 215 -5.67 -9.50 2.73
C LEU A 215 -6.32 -8.93 1.46
N MET A 216 -5.81 -7.80 0.95
CA MET A 216 -6.31 -7.21 -0.29
C MET A 216 -6.00 -8.08 -1.50
N SER A 217 -4.82 -8.70 -1.50
CA SER A 217 -4.41 -9.59 -2.58
C SER A 217 -5.26 -10.85 -2.66
N ASP A 218 -5.62 -11.41 -1.51
CA ASP A 218 -6.51 -12.57 -1.41
C ASP A 218 -7.94 -12.21 -1.83
N LEU A 219 -8.44 -11.06 -1.38
CA LEU A 219 -9.73 -10.52 -1.85
C LEU A 219 -9.74 -10.38 -3.37
N LEU A 220 -8.67 -9.83 -3.96
CA LEU A 220 -8.57 -9.63 -5.41
C LEU A 220 -8.55 -10.97 -6.14
N LEU A 221 -7.82 -11.98 -5.64
CA LEU A 221 -7.83 -13.32 -6.23
C LEU A 221 -9.18 -14.04 -6.10
N GLU A 222 -9.93 -13.77 -5.04
CA GLU A 222 -11.26 -14.36 -4.84
C GLU A 222 -12.30 -13.71 -5.76
N ALA A 223 -12.29 -12.38 -5.87
CA ALA A 223 -13.12 -11.63 -6.82
C ALA A 223 -12.74 -11.90 -8.29
N LEU A 224 -11.45 -12.24 -8.45
CA LEU A 224 -10.79 -13.05 -9.46
C LEU A 224 -11.51 -14.20 -10.15
N VAL A 225 -12.39 -14.91 -9.42
CA VAL A 225 -12.96 -16.21 -9.80
C VAL A 225 -14.31 -16.00 -10.50
#